data_AF-A0A061B087-F1
#
_entry.id   AF-A0A061B087-F1
#
_cell.length_a   1.000
_cell.length_b   1.000
_cell.length_c   1.000
_cell.angle_alpha   90.00
_cell.angle_beta   90.00
_cell.angle_gamma   90.00
#
_symmetry.space_group_name_H-M   'P 1'
#
loop_
_entity.id
_entity.type
_entity.pdbx_description
1 polymer ?
#
loop_
_entity_poly.entity_id
_entity_poly.type
_entity_poly.pdbx_seq_one_letter_code
_entity_poly.pdbx_strand_id
1 'polypeptide(L)' 'MGKKGGSTQPDEVYKPSEHGGLKKNGEPDKRMNSGHGFGGDRERASEMGKRGGAKTGDDEE' A
#
# COMPACT_ATOMS: atom_id res chain seq x y z
N MET A 1 -9.73 -10.80 8.71
CA MET A 1 -8.39 -10.66 8.11
C MET A 1 -8.52 -9.96 6.76
N GLY A 2 -7.78 -8.87 6.52
CA GLY A 2 -7.76 -8.21 5.21
C GLY A 2 -7.21 -9.15 4.13
N LYS A 3 -7.79 -9.09 2.92
CA LYS A 3 -7.29 -9.83 1.76
C LYS A 3 -5.82 -9.44 1.55
N LYS A 4 -4.90 -10.42 1.50
CA LYS A 4 -3.52 -10.15 1.09
C LYS A 4 -3.59 -9.58 -0.33
N GLY A 5 -3.26 -8.29 -0.47
CA GLY A 5 -3.19 -7.63 -1.77
C GLY A 5 -2.14 -8.31 -2.64
N GLY A 6 -2.44 -8.48 -3.93
CA GLY A 6 -1.50 -9.08 -4.89
C GLY A 6 -2.18 -9.77 -6.07
N SER A 7 -3.41 -10.26 -5.92
CA SER A 7 -4.11 -11.03 -6.96
C SER A 7 -4.63 -10.21 -8.15
N THR A 8 -4.57 -8.88 -8.08
CA THR A 8 -4.95 -7.98 -9.19
C THR A 8 -3.75 -7.35 -9.89
N GLN A 9 -2.53 -7.71 -9.49
CA GLN A 9 -1.32 -7.23 -10.16
C GLN A 9 -0.99 -8.19 -11.32
N PRO A 10 -0.68 -7.68 -12.53
CA PRO A 10 -0.15 -8.52 -13.60
C PRO A 10 1.16 -9.19 -13.18
N ASP A 11 1.37 -10.43 -13.62
CA ASP A 11 2.58 -11.20 -13.27
C ASP A 11 3.88 -10.55 -13.79
N GLU A 12 3.79 -9.82 -14.91
CA GLU A 12 4.93 -9.16 -15.58
C GLU A 12 5.21 -7.71 -15.09
N VAL A 13 4.64 -7.29 -13.97
CA VAL A 13 4.99 -6.00 -13.37
C VAL A 13 6.40 -6.06 -12.80
N TYR A 14 7.21 -5.02 -13.09
CA TYR A 14 8.53 -4.88 -12.50
C TYR A 14 8.47 -4.82 -10.97
N LYS A 15 9.19 -5.73 -10.31
CA LYS A 15 9.23 -5.90 -8.85
C LYS A 15 10.54 -5.36 -8.28
N PRO A 16 10.57 -4.18 -7.67
CA PRO A 16 11.78 -3.62 -7.07
C PRO A 16 12.45 -4.56 -6.06
N SER A 17 11.68 -5.39 -5.36
CA SER A 17 12.18 -6.39 -4.42
C SER A 17 13.10 -7.42 -5.06
N GLU A 18 12.94 -7.71 -6.35
CA GLU A 18 13.80 -8.63 -7.13
C GLU A 18 15.04 -7.90 -7.70
N HIS A 19 15.11 -6.57 -7.57
CA HIS A 19 16.17 -5.72 -8.10
C HIS A 19 16.82 -4.85 -7.01
N GLY A 20 17.03 -5.41 -5.81
CA GLY A 20 17.72 -4.72 -4.71
C GLY A 20 16.97 -3.51 -4.15
N GLY A 21 15.67 -3.43 -4.37
CA GLY A 21 14.83 -2.31 -3.95
C GLY A 21 14.87 -1.10 -4.88
N LEU A 22 15.40 -1.25 -6.11
CA LEU A 22 15.52 -0.18 -7.08
C LEU A 22 14.36 -0.18 -8.09
N LYS A 23 14.13 0.97 -8.69
CA LYS A 23 13.27 1.15 -9.86
C LYS A 23 13.99 0.73 -11.14
N LYS A 24 13.26 0.68 -12.26
CA LYS A 24 13.81 0.44 -13.61
C LYS A 24 14.94 1.41 -14.00
N ASN A 25 14.94 2.63 -13.48
CA ASN A 25 15.97 3.64 -13.75
C ASN A 25 17.16 3.58 -12.78
N GLY A 26 17.22 2.59 -11.88
CA GLY A 26 18.31 2.41 -10.91
C GLY A 26 18.18 3.26 -9.64
N GLU A 27 17.17 4.12 -9.53
CA GLU A 27 16.94 4.88 -8.28
C GLU A 27 16.26 4.01 -7.21
N PRO A 28 16.44 4.32 -5.92
CA PRO A 28 15.70 3.68 -4.83
C PRO A 28 14.18 3.80 -5.00
N ASP A 29 13.46 2.69 -4.88
CA ASP A 29 12.00 2.68 -4.91
C ASP A 29 11.44 3.00 -3.51
N LYS A 30 10.73 4.13 -3.39
CA LYS A 30 10.14 4.60 -2.12
C LYS A 30 9.14 3.60 -1.55
N ARG A 31 8.51 2.75 -2.36
CA ARG A 31 7.58 1.71 -1.89
C ARG A 31 8.26 0.65 -1.03
N MET A 32 9.57 0.48 -1.15
CA MET A 32 10.35 -0.44 -0.34
C MET A 32 10.72 0.14 1.03
N ASN A 33 10.50 1.45 1.24
CA ASN A 33 10.79 2.11 2.51
C ASN A 33 9.61 1.94 3.48
N SER A 34 9.90 1.47 4.70
CA SER A 34 8.90 1.32 5.76
C SER A 34 8.21 2.63 6.13
N GLY A 35 8.91 3.78 6.03
CA GLY A 35 8.35 5.12 6.27
C GLY A 35 7.40 5.64 5.18
N HIS A 36 7.27 4.95 4.05
CA HIS A 36 6.42 5.39 2.94
C HIS A 36 5.00 4.80 3.04
N GLY A 37 3.99 5.62 2.71
CA GLY A 37 2.59 5.21 2.73
C GLY A 37 2.09 4.93 4.16
N PHE A 38 1.46 3.77 4.35
CA PHE A 38 0.83 3.38 5.62
C PHE A 38 1.70 2.47 6.49
N GLY A 39 2.91 2.13 6.04
CA GLY A 39 3.82 1.23 6.78
C GLY A 39 4.58 1.93 7.92
N GLY A 40 4.72 3.25 7.86
CA GLY A 40 5.66 4.00 8.69
C GLY A 40 5.08 4.56 9.97
N ASP A 41 3.77 4.77 9.99
CA ASP A 41 3.03 5.34 11.11
C ASP A 41 1.71 4.59 11.26
N ARG A 42 1.68 3.69 12.24
CA ARG A 42 0.52 2.83 12.50
C ARG A 42 -0.69 3.63 12.99
N GLU A 43 -0.47 4.67 13.78
CA GLU A 43 -1.56 5.47 14.36
C GLU A 43 -2.26 6.26 13.27
N ARG A 44 -1.49 6.97 12.46
CA ARG A 44 -2.00 7.69 11.29
C ARG A 44 -2.67 6.75 10.30
N ALA A 45 -2.10 5.57 10.05
CA ALA A 45 -2.70 4.58 9.16
C ALA A 45 -4.07 4.09 9.68
N SER A 46 -4.17 3.85 10.99
CA SER A 46 -5.43 3.46 11.65
C SER A 46 -6.48 4.56 11.55
N GLU A 47 -6.12 5.81 11.84
CA GLU A 47 -7.02 6.96 11.74
C GLU A 47 -7.55 7.17 10.32
N MET A 48 -6.66 7.16 9.33
CA MET A 48 -7.03 7.32 7.92
C MET A 48 -7.90 6.15 7.44
N GLY A 49 -7.62 4.93 7.89
CA GLY A 49 -8.46 3.76 7.61
C GLY A 49 -9.87 3.91 8.16
N LYS A 50 -10.01 4.34 9.42
CA LYS A 50 -11.32 4.63 10.05
C LYS A 50 -12.08 5.70 9.27
N ARG A 51 -11.42 6.81 8.93
CA ARG A 51 -12.03 7.91 8.16
C ARG A 51 -12.47 7.47 6.76
N GLY A 52 -11.68 6.63 6.09
CA GLY A 52 -12.00 6.10 4.77
C GLY A 52 -13.17 5.11 4.80
N GLY A 53 -13.21 4.23 5.80
CA GLY A 53 -14.28 3.24 5.98
C GLY A 53 -15.59 3.82 6.51
N ALA A 54 -15.55 4.95 7.22
CA ALA A 54 -16.76 5.61 7.73
C ALA A 54 -17.65 6.22 6.63
N LYS A 55 -17.17 6.34 5.38
CA LYS A 55 -17.91 7.00 4.29
C LYS A 55 -18.93 6.11 3.58
N THR A 56 -19.18 4.91 4.08
CA THR A 56 -20.05 3.91 3.46
C THR A 56 -21.12 3.36 4.42
N GLY A 57 -21.56 4.17 5.39
CA GLY A 57 -22.52 3.75 6.42
C GLY A 57 -23.83 4.54 6.50
N ASP A 58 -24.03 5.57 5.66
CA ASP A 58 -25.23 6.44 5.69
C ASP A 58 -25.94 6.52 4.33
N ASP A 59 -25.94 5.42 3.57
CA ASP A 59 -26.87 5.23 2.43
C ASP A 59 -27.55 3.87 2.66
N GLU A 60 -28.85 3.93 2.97
CA GLU A 60 -29.83 2.84 3.22
C GLU A 60 -30.01 2.33 4.68
N GLU A 61 -30.85 3.05 5.45
CA GLU A 61 -32.06 2.50 6.10
C GLU A 61 -33.17 3.58 6.15
#